data_AF-A0A9E2ZYH5-F1
#
_entry.id   AF-A0A9E2ZYH5-F1
#
_cell.length_a   1.000
_cell.length_b   1.000
_cell.length_c   1.000
_cell.angle_alpha   90.00
_cell.angle_beta   90.00
_cell.angle_gamma   90.00
#
_symmetry.space_group_name_H-M   'P 1'
#
loop_
_entity.id
_entity.type
_entity.pdbx_description
1 polymer ?
#
loop_
_entity_poly.entity_id
_entity_poly.type
_entity_poly.pdbx_seq_one_letter_code
_entity_poly.pdbx_strand_id
1 'polypeptide(L)' 'MVEFEEGRRIAWRPAESGKRPPGHLWRWELQPAGASRTRVTCTYDWTQLTDHKRMRRARATTADMLRASLDRLAALAEAP' A
#
# COMPACT_ATOMS: atom_id res chain seq x y z
N MET A 1 -0.98 -11.63 5.08
CA MET A 1 -1.81 -10.42 5.23
C MET A 1 -1.80 -10.05 6.70
N VAL A 2 -1.72 -8.77 7.06
CA VAL A 2 -1.61 -8.33 8.47
C VAL A 2 -2.92 -7.71 8.96
N GLU A 3 -3.63 -7.00 8.09
CA GLU A 3 -4.97 -6.47 8.37
C GLU A 3 -5.83 -6.68 7.12
N PHE A 4 -7.08 -7.12 7.30
CA PHE A 4 -8.04 -7.25 6.21
C PHE A 4 -9.44 -6.94 6.72
N GLU A 5 -10.11 -6.04 6.04
CA GLU A 5 -11.51 -5.74 6.19
C GLU A 5 -12.08 -5.54 4.80
N GLU A 6 -13.00 -6.41 4.40
CA GLU A 6 -13.54 -6.42 3.04
C GLU A 6 -14.11 -5.04 2.67
N GLY A 7 -13.73 -4.55 1.49
CA GLY A 7 -14.15 -3.23 0.98
C GLY A 7 -13.61 -2.02 1.75
N ARG A 8 -12.83 -2.19 2.81
CA ARG A 8 -12.41 -1.09 3.71
C ARG A 8 -10.91 -1.03 3.94
N ARG A 9 -10.23 -2.16 4.10
CA ARG A 9 -8.81 -2.16 4.43
C ARG A 9 -8.10 -3.42 3.98
N ILE A 10 -6.90 -3.24 3.45
CA ILE A 10 -5.93 -4.31 3.29
C ILE A 10 -4.55 -3.81 3.69
N ALA A 11 -3.87 -4.56 4.54
CA ALA A 11 -2.49 -4.29 4.91
C ALA A 11 -1.65 -5.58 4.84
N TRP A 12 -0.42 -5.46 4.36
CA TRP A 12 0.48 -6.59 4.21
C TRP A 12 1.94 -6.21 4.38
N ARG A 13 2.73 -7.20 4.81
CA ARG A 13 4.19 -7.10 4.92
C ARG A 13 4.81 -8.01 3.86
N PRO A 14 5.39 -7.47 2.78
CA PRO A 14 5.97 -8.28 1.72
C PRO A 14 7.17 -9.05 2.25
N ALA A 15 7.30 -10.32 1.87
CA ALA A 15 8.43 -11.18 2.22
C ALA A 15 8.84 -12.01 1.00
N GLU A 16 10.12 -12.35 0.91
CA GLU A 16 10.57 -13.41 0.00
C GLU A 16 9.99 -14.76 0.47
N SER A 17 9.75 -15.68 -0.46
CA SER A 17 9.23 -17.01 -0.13
C SER A 17 10.11 -17.70 0.91
N GLY A 18 9.50 -18.19 1.98
CA GLY A 18 10.19 -18.86 3.09
C GLY A 18 11.01 -17.96 4.02
N LYS A 19 11.06 -16.64 3.79
CA LYS A 19 11.79 -15.69 4.65
C LYS A 19 10.85 -14.86 5.52
N ARG A 20 11.38 -14.37 6.64
CA ARG A 20 10.66 -13.41 7.49
C ARG A 20 10.49 -12.07 6.75
N PRO A 21 9.35 -11.38 6.90
CA PRO A 21 9.17 -10.05 6.34
C PRO A 21 10.23 -9.09 6.92
N PRO A 22 10.84 -8.22 6.09
CA PRO A 22 11.94 -7.37 6.49
C PRO A 22 11.50 -6.11 7.26
N GLY A 23 10.19 -5.88 7.43
CA GLY A 23 9.63 -4.76 8.20
C GLY A 23 8.90 -3.69 7.39
N HIS A 24 8.79 -3.83 6.06
CA HIS A 24 7.90 -2.98 5.26
C HIS A 24 6.43 -3.31 5.56
N LEU A 25 5.60 -2.28 5.65
CA LEU A 25 4.16 -2.36 5.74
C LEU A 25 3.54 -1.53 4.62
N TRP A 26 2.74 -2.19 3.81
CA TRP A 26 1.82 -1.52 2.89
C TRP A 26 0.43 -1.56 3.50
N ARG A 27 -0.29 -0.45 3.46
CA ARG A 27 -1.69 -0.35 3.90
C ARG A 27 -2.49 0.48 2.92
N TRP A 28 -3.61 -0.08 2.46
CA TRP A 28 -4.63 0.62 1.71
C TRP A 28 -5.89 0.71 2.55
N GLU A 29 -6.47 1.91 2.63
CA GLU A 29 -7.68 2.20 3.38
C GLU A 29 -8.68 2.86 2.46
N LEU A 30 -9.90 2.32 2.42
CA LEU A 30 -10.98 2.72 1.56
C LEU A 30 -12.12 3.23 2.43
N GLN A 31 -12.53 4.47 2.18
CA GLN A 31 -13.61 5.12 2.91
C GLN A 31 -14.66 5.61 1.92
N PRO A 32 -15.96 5.36 2.16
CA PRO A 32 -17.02 5.96 1.36
C PRO A 32 -16.92 7.50 1.40
N ALA A 33 -16.98 8.13 0.23
CA ALA A 33 -16.93 9.59 0.07
C ALA A 33 -18.15 10.12 -0.72
N GLY A 34 -19.24 9.34 -0.75
CA GLY A 34 -20.46 9.61 -1.48
C GLY A 34 -21.07 8.32 -2.05
N ALA A 35 -22.18 8.44 -2.78
CA ALA A 35 -22.88 7.28 -3.35
C ALA A 35 -22.05 6.53 -4.42
N SER A 36 -21.16 7.22 -5.12
CA SER A 36 -20.33 6.68 -6.21
C SER A 36 -18.85 7.04 -6.08
N ARG A 37 -18.40 7.43 -4.88
CA ARG A 37 -17.02 7.88 -4.64
C ARG A 37 -16.42 7.20 -3.44
N THR A 38 -15.13 6.87 -3.56
CA THR A 38 -14.33 6.27 -2.50
C THR A 38 -13.07 7.10 -2.30
N ARG A 39 -12.79 7.49 -1.06
CA ARG A 39 -11.50 8.04 -0.66
C ARG A 39 -10.57 6.87 -0.38
N VAL A 40 -9.48 6.79 -1.14
CA VAL A 40 -8.45 5.78 -0.94
C VAL A 40 -7.19 6.43 -0.38
N THR A 41 -6.67 5.88 0.72
CA THR A 41 -5.39 6.25 1.31
C THR A 41 -4.42 5.09 1.16
N CYS A 42 -3.28 5.35 0.52
CA CYS A 42 -2.18 4.39 0.39
C CYS A 42 -1.03 4.84 1.30
N THR A 43 -0.64 3.97 2.24
CA THR A 43 0.45 4.20 3.18
C THR A 43 1.55 3.17 2.96
N TYR A 44 2.78 3.66 2.87
CA TYR A 44 3.99 2.84 2.88
C TYR A 44 4.83 3.19 4.11
N ASP A 45 4.79 2.30 5.10
CA ASP A 45 5.58 2.42 6.32
C ASP A 45 6.78 1.46 6.25
N TRP A 46 7.97 2.00 6.44
CA TRP A 46 9.22 1.26 6.45
C TRP A 46 10.05 1.57 7.71
N THR A 47 9.42 2.13 8.75
CA THR A 47 10.06 2.44 10.03
C THR A 47 10.60 1.19 10.74
N GLN A 48 9.98 0.04 10.53
CA GLN A 48 10.43 -1.25 11.08
C GLN A 48 11.44 -1.99 10.16
N LEU A 49 11.89 -1.37 9.06
CA LEU A 49 12.84 -1.98 8.14
C LEU A 49 14.25 -2.00 8.72
N THR A 50 14.80 -3.19 8.96
CA THR A 50 16.15 -3.37 9.51
C THR A 50 17.19 -3.75 8.45
N ASP A 51 16.77 -4.18 7.27
CA ASP A 51 17.67 -4.54 6.17
C ASP A 51 18.22 -3.31 5.44
N HIS A 52 19.49 -2.98 5.69
CA HIS A 52 20.20 -1.86 5.07
C HIS A 52 20.19 -1.90 3.54
N LYS A 53 20.19 -3.08 2.91
CA LYS A 53 20.17 -3.20 1.44
C LYS A 53 18.84 -2.69 0.87
N ARG A 54 17.76 -2.84 1.63
CA ARG A 54 16.40 -2.43 1.24
C ARG A 54 16.11 -0.98 1.59
N MET A 55 16.82 -0.38 2.56
CA MET A 55 16.62 1.01 2.97
C MET A 55 16.73 2.01 1.81
N ARG A 56 17.70 1.83 0.90
CA ARG A 56 17.84 2.70 -0.27
C ARG A 56 16.57 2.72 -1.12
N ARG A 57 16.00 1.54 -1.37
CA ARG A 57 14.76 1.40 -2.15
C ARG A 57 13.56 1.93 -1.37
N ALA A 58 13.50 1.68 -0.06
CA ALA A 58 12.43 2.19 0.80
C ALA A 58 12.35 3.72 0.77
N ARG A 59 13.51 4.39 0.90
CA ARG A 59 13.62 5.85 0.80
C ARG A 59 13.27 6.41 -0.57
N ALA A 60 13.50 5.63 -1.62
CA ALA A 60 13.16 6.02 -2.98
C ALA A 60 11.66 5.87 -3.29
N THR A 61 10.87 5.21 -2.44
CA THR A 61 9.40 5.16 -2.57
C THR A 61 8.81 6.51 -2.17
N THR A 62 8.52 7.35 -3.16
CA THR A 62 8.00 8.71 -2.93
C THR A 62 6.47 8.74 -2.90
N ALA A 63 5.92 9.86 -2.41
CA ALA A 63 4.49 10.13 -2.47
C ALA A 63 3.93 10.07 -3.90
N ASP A 64 4.71 10.49 -4.91
CA ASP A 64 4.31 10.44 -6.31
C ASP A 64 4.16 8.99 -6.82
N MET A 65 5.02 8.07 -6.38
CA MET A 65 4.88 6.65 -6.71
C MET A 65 3.62 6.03 -6.08
N LEU A 66 3.29 6.44 -4.84
CA LEU A 66 2.06 6.03 -4.19
C LEU A 66 0.84 6.61 -4.91
N ARG A 67 0.90 7.89 -5.30
CA ARG A 67 -0.13 8.55 -6.10
C ARG A 67 -0.35 7.85 -7.44
N ALA A 68 0.70 7.56 -8.20
CA ALA A 68 0.61 6.86 -9.47
C ALA A 68 -0.02 5.46 -9.34
N SER A 69 0.12 4.82 -8.17
CA SER A 69 -0.54 3.55 -7.89
C SER A 69 -2.05 3.72 -7.65
N LEU A 70 -2.45 4.80 -6.96
CA LEU A 70 -3.85 5.18 -6.80
C LEU A 70 -4.50 5.59 -8.13
N ASP A 71 -3.77 6.30 -9.00
CA ASP A 71 -4.27 6.72 -10.31
C ASP A 71 -4.55 5.50 -11.22
N ARG A 72 -3.68 4.49 -11.18
CA ARG A 72 -3.92 3.21 -11.88
C ARG A 72 -5.12 2.47 -11.33
N LEU A 73 -5.31 2.46 -10.01
CA LEU A 73 -6.48 1.85 -9.40
C LEU A 73 -7.76 2.56 -9.87
N ALA A 74 -7.78 3.88 -9.87
CA ALA A 74 -8.92 4.66 -10.37
C ALA A 74 -9.22 4.33 -11.84
N ALA A 75 -8.19 4.35 -12.69
CA ALA A 75 -8.36 4.03 -14.11
C ALA A 75 -8.95 2.63 -14.36
N LEU A 76 -8.59 1.64 -13.55
CA LEU A 76 -9.14 0.28 -13.65
C LEU A 76 -10.56 0.16 -13.07
N ALA A 77 -10.84 0.85 -11.97
CA ALA A 77 -12.14 0.80 -11.30
C ALA A 77 -13.22 1.60 -12.02
N GLU A 78 -12.83 2.64 -12.75
CA GLU A 78 -13.72 3.53 -13.52
C GLU A 78 -13.81 3.13 -15.00
N ALA A 79 -13.09 2.09 -15.43
CA ALA A 79 -13.19 1.58 -16.79
C ALA A 79 -14.61 1.01 -17.06
N PRO A 80 -15.13 1.16 -18.30
CA PRO A 80 -16.44 0.64 -18.70
C PRO A 80 -16.58 -0.89 -18.62
#